data_AF-A0A9E0ZGT0-F1
#
_entry.id   AF-A0A9E0ZGT0-F1
#
_cell.length_a   1.000
_cell.length_b   1.000
_cell.length_c   1.000
_cell.angle_alpha   90.00
_cell.angle_beta   90.00
_cell.angle_gamma   90.00
#
_symmetry.space_group_name_H-M   'P 1'
#
loop_
_entity.id
_entity.type
_entity.pdbx_description
1 polymer ?
#
loop_
_entity_poly.entity_id
_entity_poly.type
_entity_poly.pdbx_seq_one_letter_code
_entity_poly.pdbx_strand_id
1 'polypeptide(L)' 'MKLYVVTADTYDGGYGIEIELLMVSDNKDDRDKAVEYAKTQGWKPSVNEVVLNKLDRDLIDNYIE' A
#
# COMPACT_ATOMS: atom_id res chain seq x y z
N MET A 1 6.92 -11.55 8.27
CA MET A 1 6.22 -10.28 8.58
C MET A 1 5.28 -9.97 7.42
N LYS A 2 4.06 -9.50 7.64
CA LYS A 2 3.14 -9.18 6.53
C LYS A 2 3.17 -7.66 6.31
N LEU A 3 3.47 -7.22 5.10
CA LEU A 3 3.34 -5.82 4.67
C LEU A 3 2.08 -5.67 3.83
N TYR A 4 1.30 -4.65 4.13
CA TYR A 4 0.13 -4.23 3.36
C TYR A 4 0.54 -3.08 2.45
N VAL A 5 0.35 -3.24 1.14
CA VAL A 5 0.52 -2.19 0.14
C VAL A 5 -0.86 -1.78 -0.33
N VAL A 6 -1.25 -0.53 -0.07
CA VAL A 6 -2.55 0.02 -0.48
C VAL A 6 -2.31 1.00 -1.62
N THR A 7 -2.98 0.74 -2.74
CA THR A 7 -3.01 1.62 -3.93
C THR A 7 -4.45 2.01 -4.21
N ALA A 8 -4.69 3.04 -5.01
CA ALA A 8 -6.03 3.37 -5.48
C ALA A 8 -6.04 3.91 -6.90
N ASP A 9 -7.06 3.53 -7.66
CA ASP A 9 -7.37 4.17 -8.93
C ASP A 9 -8.03 5.52 -8.65
N THR A 10 -7.33 6.60 -9.01
CA THR A 10 -7.80 7.97 -8.93
C THR A 10 -8.36 8.40 -10.29
N TYR A 11 -9.28 9.38 -10.25
CA TYR A 11 -9.94 9.93 -11.42
C TYR A 11 -9.79 11.44 -11.37
N ASP A 12 -8.55 11.94 -11.39
CA ASP A 12 -8.32 13.38 -11.41
C ASP A 12 -8.20 13.88 -12.86
N GLY A 13 -9.09 14.81 -13.22
CA GLY A 13 -9.11 15.62 -14.44
C GLY A 13 -8.79 14.96 -15.79
N GLY A 14 -9.80 14.64 -16.60
CA GLY A 14 -9.74 14.58 -18.08
C GLY A 14 -8.80 13.58 -18.78
N TYR A 15 -7.79 13.02 -18.10
CA TYR A 15 -6.67 12.29 -18.69
C TYR A 15 -6.72 10.76 -18.49
N GLY A 16 -7.65 10.25 -17.68
CA GLY A 16 -7.87 8.81 -17.52
C GLY A 16 -7.79 8.35 -16.07
N ILE A 17 -7.52 7.05 -15.90
CA ILE A 17 -7.34 6.42 -14.59
C ILE A 17 -5.85 6.52 -14.24
N GLU A 18 -5.52 7.06 -13.07
CA GLU A 18 -4.17 7.02 -12.49
C GLU A 18 -4.14 6.07 -11.28
N ILE A 19 -3.01 5.40 -11.04
CA ILE A 19 -2.83 4.54 -9.87
C ILE A 19 -1.95 5.27 -8.86
N GLU A 20 -2.49 5.59 -7.69
CA GLU A 20 -1.78 6.25 -6.60
C GLU A 20 -1.39 5.25 -5.50
N LEU A 21 -0.16 5.35 -4.97
CA LEU A 21 0.26 4.59 -3.79
C LEU A 21 -0.13 5.36 -2.53
N LEU A 22 -1.00 4.77 -1.72
CA LEU A 22 -1.51 5.40 -0.50
C LEU A 22 -0.71 5.03 0.73
N MET A 23 -0.26 3.77 0.83
CA MET A 23 0.38 3.27 2.04
C MET A 23 1.19 2.00 1.82
N VAL A 24 2.29 1.88 2.56
CA VAL A 24 2.96 0.62 2.87
C VAL A 24 3.12 0.52 4.39
N SER A 25 2.50 -0.48 5.03
CA SER A 25 2.57 -0.66 6.49
C SER A 25 2.46 -2.14 6.84
N ASP A 26 3.10 -2.60 7.92
CA ASP A 26 2.86 -3.93 8.50
C ASP A 26 1.67 -3.95 9.47
N ASN A 27 1.04 -2.80 9.69
CA ASN A 27 -0.12 -2.64 10.55
C ASN A 27 -1.43 -2.72 9.75
N LYS A 28 -2.32 -3.61 10.23
CA LYS A 28 -3.63 -3.86 9.66
C LYS A 28 -4.58 -2.64 9.76
N ASP A 29 -4.47 -1.87 10.84
CA ASP A 29 -5.35 -0.73 11.11
C ASP A 29 -5.02 0.46 10.18
N ASP A 30 -3.74 0.69 9.92
CA ASP A 30 -3.31 1.75 9.01
C ASP A 30 -3.78 1.47 7.58
N ARG A 31 -3.69 0.19 7.16
CA ARG A 31 -4.27 -0.27 5.90
C ARG A 31 -5.78 0.02 5.83
N ASP A 32 -6.54 -0.26 6.89
CA ASP A 32 -7.99 0.02 6.88
C ASP A 32 -8.28 1.52 6.75
N LYS A 33 -7.53 2.38 7.45
CA LYS A 33 -7.64 3.84 7.32
C LYS A 33 -7.31 4.32 5.91
N ALA A 34 -6.29 3.77 5.27
CA ALA A 34 -5.93 4.13 3.89
C ALA A 34 -7.04 3.73 2.89
N VAL A 35 -7.63 2.54 3.07
CA VAL A 35 -8.76 2.07 2.26
C VAL A 35 -9.99 2.95 2.47
N GLU A 36 -10.29 3.32 3.71
CA GLU A 36 -11.40 4.22 4.03
C GLU A 36 -11.18 5.60 3.40
N TYR A 37 -9.99 6.17 3.57
CA TYR A 37 -9.61 7.43 2.95
C TYR A 37 -9.84 7.41 1.44
N ALA A 38 -9.33 6.41 0.72
CA ALA A 38 -9.53 6.28 -0.73
C ALA A 38 -11.01 6.27 -1.12
N LYS A 39 -11.85 5.54 -0.38
CA LYS A 39 -13.30 5.49 -0.60
C LYS A 39 -13.96 6.84 -0.38
N THR A 40 -13.54 7.60 0.64
CA THR A 40 -14.07 8.96 0.88
C THR A 40 -13.73 9.94 -0.23
N GLN A 41 -12.62 9.72 -0.95
CA GLN A 41 -12.24 10.51 -2.12
C GLN A 41 -12.95 10.04 -3.41
N GLY A 42 -13.74 8.96 -3.36
CA GLY A 42 -14.37 8.36 -4.54
C GLY A 42 -13.42 7.51 -5.39
N TRP A 43 -12.23 7.18 -4.87
CA TRP A 43 -11.25 6.36 -5.55
C TRP A 43 -11.55 4.86 -5.36
N LYS A 44 -10.93 4.00 -6.19
CA LYS A 44 -11.08 2.54 -6.06
C LYS A 44 -9.81 1.93 -5.46
N PRO A 45 -9.78 1.63 -4.14
CA PRO A 45 -8.61 1.08 -3.51
C PRO A 45 -8.38 -0.40 -3.86
N SER A 46 -7.11 -0.80 -3.93
CA SER A 46 -6.61 -2.16 -4.01
C SER A 46 -5.58 -2.43 -2.92
N VAL A 47 -5.68 -3.59 -2.27
CA VAL A 47 -4.76 -4.00 -1.19
C VAL A 47 -3.99 -5.23 -1.63
N ASN A 48 -2.66 -5.14 -1.60
CA ASN A 48 -1.76 -6.28 -1.80
C ASN A 48 -1.10 -6.64 -0.46
N GLU A 49 -1.08 -7.93 -0.14
CA GLU A 49 -0.44 -8.44 1.06
C GLU A 49 0.87 -9.16 0.69
N VAL A 50 2.00 -8.62 1.16
CA VAL A 50 3.33 -9.19 0.92
C VAL A 50 3.76 -9.90 2.20
N VAL A 51 4.00 -11.21 2.12
CA VAL A 51 4.55 -11.98 3.23
C VAL A 51 6.06 -12.04 3.07
N LEU A 52 6.78 -11.27 3.90
CA LEU A 52 8.24 -11.38 4.00
C LEU A 52 8.58 -12.65 4.77
N ASN A 53 9.28 -13.57 4.11
CA ASN A 53 9.90 -14.72 4.75
C ASN A 53 11.14 -14.27 5.53
N LYS A 54 11.52 -15.02 6.57
CA LYS A 54 12.64 -14.67 7.46
C LYS A 54 13.97 -14.39 6.72
N LEU A 55 14.20 -15.07 5.59
CA LEU A 55 15.44 -14.96 4.82
C LEU A 55 15.65 -13.57 4.19
N ASP A 56 14.57 -12.87 3.86
CA ASP A 56 14.65 -11.57 3.17
C ASP A 56 14.95 -10.42 4.13
N ARG A 57 14.71 -10.61 5.44
CA ARG A 57 14.93 -9.58 6.46
C ARG A 57 16.41 -9.38 6.76
N ASP A 58 17.18 -10.47 6.86
CA ASP A 58 18.63 -10.41 7.06
C ASP A 58 19.32 -9.71 5.88
N LEU A 59 18.77 -9.82 4.67
CA LEU A 59 19.28 -9.13 3.48
C LEU A 59 19.05 -7.62 3.51
N ILE A 60 17.91 -7.16 4.03
CA ILE A 60 17.58 -5.73 4.13
C ILE A 60 18.42 -5.07 5.24
N ASP A 61 18.54 -5.71 6.39
CA ASP A 61 19.30 -5.17 7.52
C ASP A 61 20.79 -5.04 7.18
N ASN A 62 21.36 -5.95 6.38
CA ASN A 62 22.74 -5.86 5.91
C ASN A 62 22.98 -4.82 4.79
N TYR A 63 21.94 -4.23 4.22
CA TYR A 63 22.06 -3.23 3.13
C TYR A 63 21.94 -1.78 3.62
N ILE A 64 21.59 -1.59 4.90
CA ILE A 64 21.42 -0.27 5.53
C ILE A 64 22.65 0.12 6.37
N GLU A 65 23.67 -0.75 6.48
CA GLU A 65 25.00 -0.39 7.02
C GLU A 65 25.88 0.36 6.01
#